data_AF-A0A5X7KA79-F1
#
_entry.id   AF-A0A5X7KA79-F1
#
_cell.length_a   1.000
_cell.length_b   1.000
_cell.length_c   1.000
_cell.angle_alpha   90.00
_cell.angle_beta   90.00
_cell.angle_gamma   90.00
#
_symmetry.space_group_name_H-M   'P 1'
#
loop_
_entity.id
_entity.type
_entity.pdbx_description
1 polymer ?
#
loop_
_entity_poly.entity_id
_entity_poly.type
_entity_poly.pdbx_seq_one_letter_code
_entity_poly.pdbx_strand_id
1 'polypeptide(L)'
;MKRVVMKVSAYQNTQPSIGYTFRYYATQMNKDISKNIKLLAINGIVPTVENIRNGAYPYIVEVYMVTREKPSREAQKFVDWFVNPQGQSFVEDVGYVPLYKTISANDARLLYK
;
A
#
# COMPACT_ATOMS: atom_id res chain seq x y z
N MET A 1 -12.06 20.08 -9.33
CA MET A 1 -11.41 18.75 -9.16
C MET A 1 -12.35 17.63 -8.70
N LYS A 2 -13.28 17.83 -7.74
CA LYS A 2 -14.22 16.76 -7.28
C LYS A 2 -15.00 16.03 -8.40
N ARG A 3 -15.39 16.72 -9.47
CA ARG A 3 -16.18 16.13 -10.59
C ARG A 3 -15.42 15.13 -11.47
N VAL A 4 -14.13 15.32 -11.70
CA VAL A 4 -13.35 14.39 -12.55
C VAL A 4 -13.11 13.11 -11.78
N VAL A 5 -12.68 13.20 -10.52
CA VAL A 5 -12.52 12.04 -9.64
C VAL A 5 -13.80 11.21 -9.58
N MET A 6 -14.98 11.82 -9.38
CA MET A 6 -16.25 11.08 -9.37
C MET A 6 -16.61 10.40 -10.70
N LYS A 7 -16.16 10.95 -11.85
CA LYS A 7 -16.50 10.43 -13.19
C LYS A 7 -15.59 9.27 -13.62
N VAL A 8 -14.31 9.27 -13.21
CA VAL A 8 -13.40 8.12 -13.38
C VAL A 8 -13.49 7.11 -12.24
N SER A 9 -13.91 7.52 -11.04
CA SER A 9 -14.20 6.61 -9.92
C SER A 9 -15.63 6.07 -9.99
N ALA A 10 -16.18 5.85 -11.19
CA ALA A 10 -17.53 5.30 -11.39
C ALA A 10 -17.62 3.81 -10.97
N TYR A 11 -17.12 3.50 -9.77
CA TYR A 11 -17.56 2.37 -8.98
C TYR A 11 -19.02 2.63 -8.65
N GLN A 12 -19.93 2.03 -9.42
CA GLN A 12 -21.35 2.23 -9.23
C GLN A 12 -21.89 1.50 -7.97
N ASN A 13 -21.05 0.72 -7.27
CA ASN A 13 -21.41 -0.11 -6.11
C ASN A 13 -22.79 -0.78 -6.25
N THR A 14 -23.15 -1.16 -7.47
CA THR A 14 -24.44 -1.73 -7.80
C THR A 14 -24.42 -3.15 -7.30
N GLN A 15 -25.33 -3.52 -6.40
CA GLN A 15 -25.40 -4.92 -5.99
C GLN A 15 -25.92 -5.77 -7.15
N PRO A 16 -25.33 -6.96 -7.44
CA PRO A 16 -24.24 -7.65 -6.73
C PRO A 16 -22.87 -7.57 -7.46
N SER A 17 -22.24 -6.40 -7.57
CA SER A 17 -20.96 -6.24 -8.26
C SER A 17 -19.79 -6.84 -7.47
N ILE A 18 -18.87 -7.50 -8.18
CA ILE A 18 -17.55 -7.91 -7.70
C ILE A 18 -16.47 -7.29 -8.59
N GLY A 19 -15.33 -6.93 -8.00
CA GLY A 19 -14.20 -6.36 -8.73
C GLY A 19 -12.90 -6.49 -7.95
N TYR A 20 -11.80 -6.12 -8.59
CA TYR A 20 -10.47 -6.09 -7.99
C TYR A 20 -9.89 -4.67 -8.05
N THR A 21 -9.09 -4.31 -7.06
CA THR A 21 -8.35 -3.05 -7.01
C THR A 21 -7.19 -3.19 -6.04
N PHE A 22 -6.26 -2.23 -6.04
CA PHE A 22 -5.23 -2.17 -5.02
C PHE A 22 -5.84 -1.88 -3.65
N ARG A 23 -5.31 -2.54 -2.61
CA ARG A 23 -5.77 -2.40 -1.22
C ARG A 23 -5.90 -0.94 -0.80
N TYR A 24 -4.93 -0.09 -1.16
CA TYR A 24 -4.95 1.35 -0.87
C TYR A 24 -6.22 2.07 -1.32
N TYR A 25 -6.69 1.79 -2.54
CA TYR A 25 -7.88 2.44 -3.08
C TYR A 25 -9.15 2.02 -2.33
N ALA A 26 -9.22 0.76 -1.92
CA ALA A 26 -10.34 0.23 -1.16
C ALA A 26 -10.33 0.67 0.32
N THR A 27 -9.17 0.88 0.93
CA THR A 27 -9.06 1.12 2.38
C THR A 27 -8.78 2.58 2.78
N GLN A 28 -8.04 3.34 1.97
CA GLN A 28 -7.49 4.64 2.39
C GLN A 28 -7.93 5.83 1.53
N MET A 29 -8.06 5.67 0.20
CA MET A 29 -8.28 6.81 -0.71
C MET A 29 -9.60 7.55 -0.50
N ASN A 30 -10.68 6.84 -0.15
CA ASN A 30 -11.96 7.47 0.17
C ASN A 30 -12.63 6.73 1.33
N LYS A 31 -12.50 7.30 2.54
CA LYS A 31 -13.05 6.73 3.78
C LYS A 31 -14.57 6.56 3.77
N ASP A 32 -15.29 7.27 2.91
CA ASP A 32 -16.75 7.15 2.79
C ASP A 32 -17.15 6.04 1.82
N ILE A 33 -16.33 5.77 0.79
CA ILE A 33 -16.52 4.62 -0.10
C ILE A 33 -16.07 3.32 0.57
N SER A 34 -14.95 3.35 1.32
CA SER A 34 -14.39 2.15 1.97
C SER A 34 -15.35 1.49 2.96
N LYS A 35 -16.23 2.26 3.61
CA LYS A 35 -17.29 1.74 4.50
C LYS A 35 -18.29 0.83 3.78
N ASN A 36 -18.44 1.00 2.47
CA ASN A 36 -19.44 0.29 1.66
C ASN A 36 -18.82 -0.80 0.79
N ILE A 37 -17.51 -1.07 0.91
CA ILE A 37 -16.80 -2.13 0.21
C ILE A 37 -16.47 -3.24 1.21
N LYS A 38 -16.83 -4.49 0.87
CA LYS A 38 -16.43 -5.67 1.63
C LYS A 38 -15.22 -6.30 0.96
N LEU A 39 -14.09 -6.35 1.67
CA LEU A 39 -12.93 -7.12 1.23
C LEU A 39 -13.20 -8.60 1.47
N LEU A 40 -13.05 -9.42 0.43
CA LEU A 40 -13.29 -10.85 0.52
C LEU A 40 -12.05 -11.56 1.09
N ALA A 41 -12.29 -12.53 1.97
CA ALA A 41 -11.28 -13.48 2.36
C ALA A 41 -11.13 -14.56 1.28
N ILE A 42 -9.91 -15.02 1.07
CA ILE A 42 -9.59 -16.09 0.14
C ILE A 42 -9.15 -17.28 0.97
N ASN A 43 -9.87 -18.40 0.89
CA ASN A 43 -9.63 -19.59 1.71
C ASN A 43 -9.52 -19.27 3.21
N GLY A 44 -10.35 -18.35 3.71
CA GLY A 44 -10.34 -17.91 5.11
C GLY A 44 -9.27 -16.86 5.45
N ILE A 45 -8.38 -16.51 4.51
CA ILE A 45 -7.32 -15.50 4.73
C ILE A 45 -7.79 -14.12 4.26
N VAL A 46 -7.83 -13.17 5.18
CA VAL A 46 -8.18 -11.77 4.91
C VAL A 46 -6.98 -10.95 4.41
N PRO A 47 -7.17 -9.92 3.56
CA PRO A 47 -6.08 -9.08 3.03
C PRO A 47 -5.57 -8.03 4.05
N THR A 48 -5.06 -8.48 5.20
CA THR A 48 -4.42 -7.62 6.20
C THR A 48 -2.97 -7.31 5.81
N VAL A 49 -2.40 -6.25 6.39
CA VAL A 49 -0.97 -5.92 6.21
C VAL A 49 -0.09 -7.11 6.59
N GLU A 50 -0.44 -7.81 7.67
CA GLU A 50 0.32 -8.97 8.15
C GLU A 50 0.22 -10.15 7.18
N ASN A 51 -0.98 -10.51 6.73
CA ASN A 51 -1.18 -11.62 5.79
C ASN A 51 -0.56 -11.35 4.41
N ILE A 52 -0.48 -10.08 4.01
CA ILE A 52 0.21 -9.69 2.78
C ILE A 52 1.73 -9.80 2.97
N ARG A 53 2.27 -9.26 4.07
CA ARG A 53 3.71 -9.27 4.33
C ARG A 53 4.27 -10.68 4.50
N ASN A 54 3.54 -11.57 5.17
CA ASN A 54 3.98 -12.95 5.40
C ASN A 54 3.64 -13.91 4.25
N GLY A 55 3.03 -13.42 3.17
CA GLY A 55 2.67 -14.22 1.99
C GLY A 55 1.44 -15.12 2.17
N ALA A 56 0.72 -15.07 3.30
CA ALA A 56 -0.48 -15.88 3.51
C ALA A 56 -1.64 -15.46 2.61
N TYR A 57 -1.74 -14.17 2.27
CA TYR A 57 -2.74 -13.69 1.30
C TYR A 57 -2.17 -13.82 -0.13
N PRO A 58 -2.77 -14.67 -1.00
CA PRO A 58 -2.11 -15.08 -2.24
C PRO A 58 -2.18 -14.06 -3.38
N TYR A 59 -3.12 -13.11 -3.33
CA TYR A 59 -3.31 -12.11 -4.40
C TYR A 59 -2.59 -10.81 -4.05
N ILE A 60 -1.28 -10.82 -4.23
CA ILE A 60 -0.40 -9.68 -4.01
C ILE A 60 0.40 -9.38 -5.27
N VAL A 61 0.91 -8.16 -5.36
CA VAL A 61 1.86 -7.76 -6.38
C VAL A 61 3.06 -7.15 -5.67
N GLU A 62 4.24 -7.69 -5.94
CA GLU A 62 5.49 -7.11 -5.47
C GLU A 62 5.86 -5.91 -6.34
N VAL A 63 6.34 -4.84 -5.70
CA VAL A 63 6.78 -3.62 -6.37
C VAL A 63 8.29 -3.55 -6.24
N TYR A 64 8.99 -3.51 -7.36
CA TYR A 64 10.45 -3.54 -7.40
C TYR A 64 11.03 -2.20 -7.83
N MET A 65 12.15 -1.84 -7.22
CA MET A 65 13.09 -0.90 -7.82
C MET A 65 14.04 -1.67 -8.72
N VAL A 66 14.08 -1.35 -10.00
CA VAL A 66 14.94 -2.01 -10.98
C VAL A 66 16.04 -1.06 -11.41
N THR A 67 17.29 -1.50 -11.32
CA THR A 67 18.47 -0.75 -11.76
C THR A 67 19.29 -1.58 -12.74
N ARG A 68 20.20 -0.91 -13.47
CA ARG A 68 21.26 -1.62 -14.21
C ARG A 68 22.25 -2.22 -13.22
N GLU A 69 23.00 -3.24 -13.63
CA GLU A 69 24.03 -3.91 -12.80
C GLU A 69 25.02 -2.94 -12.12
N LYS A 70 25.31 -1.82 -12.78
CA LYS A 70 26.15 -0.72 -12.26
C LYS A 70 25.35 0.58 -12.27
N PRO A 71 24.56 0.88 -11.22
CA PRO A 71 23.84 2.14 -11.11
C PRO A 71 24.81 3.31 -10.89
N SER A 72 24.37 4.54 -11.18
CA SER A 72 25.11 5.71 -10.72
C SER A 72 25.09 5.78 -9.19
N ARG A 73 26.03 6.53 -8.61
CA ARG A 73 26.09 6.74 -7.15
C ARG A 73 24.78 7.32 -6.60
N GLU A 74 24.15 8.19 -7.36
CA GLU A 74 22.92 8.91 -7.03
C GLU A 74 21.72 7.95 -7.07
N ALA A 75 21.66 7.06 -8.07
CA ALA A 75 20.65 6.02 -8.15
C ALA A 75 20.79 5.02 -7.00
N GLN A 76 22.02 4.61 -6.66
CA GLN A 76 22.25 3.71 -5.52
C GLN A 76 21.83 4.37 -4.20
N LYS A 77 22.19 5.64 -3.97
CA LYS A 77 21.74 6.38 -2.78
C LYS A 77 20.21 6.41 -2.64
N PHE A 78 19.49 6.55 -3.76
CA PHE A 78 18.04 6.56 -3.74
C PHE A 78 17.46 5.17 -3.40
N VAL A 79 18.03 4.10 -3.96
CA VAL A 79 17.66 2.72 -3.61
C VAL A 79 17.91 2.46 -2.13
N ASP A 80 19.11 2.80 -1.64
CA ASP A 80 19.49 2.62 -0.23
C ASP A 80 18.55 3.39 0.71
N TRP A 81 18.17 4.61 0.33
CA TRP A 81 17.18 5.39 1.08
C TRP A 81 15.79 4.75 1.06
N PHE A 82 15.33 4.25 -0.09
CA PHE A 82 13.99 3.69 -0.22
C PHE A 82 13.79 2.42 0.63
N VAL A 83 14.83 1.60 0.77
CA VAL A 83 14.77 0.36 1.57
C VAL A 83 15.08 0.56 3.05
N ASN A 84 15.55 1.75 3.45
CA ASN A 84 15.82 2.07 4.86
C ASN A 84 14.52 2.34 5.66
N PRO A 85 14.59 2.49 7.00
CA PRO A 85 13.39 2.68 7.82
C PRO A 85 12.55 3.89 7.43
N GLN A 86 13.15 5.01 7.05
CA GLN A 86 12.44 6.21 6.61
C GLN A 86 11.68 5.95 5.30
N GLY A 87 12.33 5.32 4.32
CA GLY A 87 11.70 4.95 3.05
C GLY A 87 10.55 3.96 3.25
N GLN A 88 10.71 2.98 4.14
CA GLN A 88 9.64 2.03 4.45
C GLN A 88 8.46 2.65 5.20
N SER A 89 8.69 3.62 6.10
CA SER A 89 7.60 4.41 6.68
C SER A 89 6.83 5.18 5.61
N PHE A 90 7.53 5.77 4.64
CA PHE A 90 6.86 6.44 3.51
C PHE A 90 6.02 5.46 2.67
N VAL A 91 6.51 4.25 2.41
CA VAL A 91 5.75 3.19 1.70
C VAL A 91 4.43 2.86 2.41
N GLU A 92 4.43 2.83 3.75
CA GLU A 92 3.22 2.62 4.53
C GLU A 92 2.26 3.82 4.46
N ASP A 93 2.80 5.05 4.54
CA ASP A 93 2.00 6.28 4.46
C ASP A 93 1.25 6.42 3.13
N VAL A 94 1.89 6.01 2.02
CA VAL A 94 1.25 5.97 0.70
C VAL A 94 0.37 4.73 0.49
N GLY A 95 0.29 3.84 1.50
CA GLY A 95 -0.69 2.77 1.61
C GLY A 95 -0.32 1.43 1.01
N TYR A 96 0.96 1.23 0.70
CA TYR A 96 1.53 -0.07 0.37
C TYR A 96 1.94 -0.82 1.64
N VAL A 97 2.29 -2.09 1.50
CA VAL A 97 2.79 -2.91 2.61
C VAL A 97 4.31 -2.83 2.61
N PRO A 98 4.95 -2.32 3.69
CA PRO A 98 6.40 -2.24 3.77
C PRO A 98 7.03 -3.63 3.94
N LEU A 99 8.29 -3.75 3.50
CA LEU A 99 9.10 -4.98 3.53
C LEU A 99 9.22 -5.57 4.94
N TYR A 100 9.26 -4.70 5.94
CA TYR A 100 9.30 -5.07 7.35
C TYR A 100 8.40 -4.16 8.16
N LYS A 101 8.17 -4.52 9.42
CA LYS A 101 7.40 -3.70 10.34
C LYS A 101 8.16 -2.40 10.60
N THR A 102 7.54 -1.30 10.23
CA THR A 102 7.99 0.07 10.48
C THR A 102 7.78 0.42 11.96
N ILE A 103 8.67 1.25 12.48
CA ILE A 103 8.47 1.89 13.79
C ILE A 103 7.39 2.95 13.58
N SER A 104 6.35 2.98 14.43
CA SER A 104 5.23 3.89 14.21
C SER A 104 5.72 5.35 14.22
N ALA A 105 5.05 6.23 13.46
CA ALA A 105 5.39 7.65 13.42
C ALA A 105 5.38 8.32 14.82
N ASN A 106 4.66 7.73 15.79
CA ASN A 106 4.65 8.19 17.18
C ASN A 106 5.92 7.81 17.94
N ASP A 107 6.54 6.68 17.60
CA ASP A 107 7.76 6.18 18.24
C ASP A 107 9.02 6.85 17.65
N ALA A 108 8.99 7.19 16.35
CA ALA A 108 10.10 7.89 15.68
C ALA A 108 10.32 9.32 16.20
N ARG A 109 9.26 10.01 16.64
CA ARG A 109 9.36 11.37 17.24
C ARG A 109 10.11 11.39 18.58
N LEU A 110 10.24 10.24 19.26
CA LEU A 110 10.95 10.13 20.53
C LEU A 110 12.46 9.90 20.36
N LEU A 111 12.92 9.51 19.18
CA LEU A 111 14.33 9.15 18.91
C LEU A 111 15.19 10.32 18.42
N TYR A 112 14.59 11.47 18.11
CA TYR A 112 15.29 12.67 17.59
C TYR A 112 15.08 13.91 18.48
N LYS A 113 15.02 13.72 19.80
CA LYS A 113 15.16 14.82 20.77
C LYS A 113 16.59 14.96 21.22
#